data_AF-E2B6N9-F1
#
_entry.id   AF-E2B6N9-F1
#
_cell.length_a   1.000
_cell.length_b   1.000
_cell.length_c   1.000
_cell.angle_alpha   90.00
_cell.angle_beta   90.00
_cell.angle_gamma   90.00
#
_symmetry.space_group_name_H-M   'P 1'
#
loop_
_entity.id
_entity.type
_entity.pdbx_description
1 polymer ?
#
loop_
_entity_poly.entity_id
_entity_poly.type
_entity_poly.pdbx_seq_one_letter_code
_entity_poly.pdbx_strand_id
1 'polypeptide(L)' 'TEMICAAYGENAASHATCKRWYKKFRQGDISLEDEPRAGRPQKIETDKLQTLLDINFAQTEKELAELLHI' A
#
# COMPACT_ATOMS: atom_id res chain seq x y z
N THR A 1 6.18 -3.77 26.31
CA THR A 1 7.21 -3.64 25.25
C THR A 1 8.61 -3.91 25.74
N GLU A 2 8.80 -4.20 27.03
CA GLU A 2 10.13 -4.43 27.64
C GLU A 2 10.95 -5.52 26.92
N MET A 3 10.34 -6.65 26.55
CA MET A 3 11.04 -7.69 25.79
C MET A 3 11.49 -7.22 24.40
N ILE A 4 10.68 -6.39 23.73
CA ILE A 4 11.03 -5.81 22.41
C ILE A 4 12.16 -4.80 22.59
N CYS A 5 12.10 -3.96 23.62
CA CYS A 5 13.18 -3.02 23.94
C CYS A 5 14.48 -3.73 24.33
N ALA A 6 14.41 -4.83 25.08
CA ALA A 6 15.58 -5.63 25.44
C ALA A 6 16.24 -6.30 24.22
N ALA A 7 15.46 -6.73 23.23
CA ALA A 7 15.97 -7.37 22.02
C ALA A 7 16.52 -6.36 20.99
N TYR A 8 15.88 -5.20 20.84
CA TYR A 8 16.17 -4.25 19.73
C TYR A 8 16.80 -2.93 20.18
N GLY A 9 16.86 -2.65 21.48
CA GLY A 9 17.45 -1.42 22.03
C GLY A 9 16.81 -0.16 21.44
N GLU A 10 17.64 0.74 20.92
CA GLU A 10 17.23 2.00 20.28
C GLU A 10 16.41 1.80 19.00
N ASN A 11 16.54 0.64 18.34
CA ASN A 11 15.77 0.29 17.13
C ASN A 11 14.41 -0.33 17.45
N ALA A 12 14.04 -0.42 18.73
CA ALA A 12 12.76 -0.99 19.12
C ALA A 12 11.58 -0.13 18.65
N ALA A 13 10.52 -0.80 18.20
CA ALA A 13 9.27 -0.12 17.88
C ALA A 13 8.72 0.62 19.12
N SER A 14 8.19 1.82 18.90
CA SER A 14 7.60 2.61 19.98
C SER A 14 6.41 1.90 20.62
N HIS A 15 6.12 2.24 21.88
CA HIS A 15 4.95 1.72 22.60
C HIS A 15 3.64 1.95 21.84
N ALA A 16 3.49 3.11 21.19
CA ALA A 16 2.32 3.44 20.39
C ALA A 16 2.17 2.52 19.16
N THR A 17 3.28 2.21 18.47
CA THR A 17 3.30 1.26 17.36
C THR A 17 2.90 -0.13 17.82
N CYS A 18 3.49 -0.62 18.92
CA CYS A 18 3.15 -1.93 19.48
C CYS A 18 1.66 -2.04 19.85
N LYS A 19 1.08 -0.98 20.44
CA LYS A 19 -0.35 -0.94 20.80
C LYS A 19 -1.26 -1.01 19.57
N ARG A 20 -0.91 -0.32 18.47
CA ARG A 20 -1.67 -0.37 17.21
C ARG A 20 -1.65 -1.78 16.60
N TRP A 21 -0.47 -2.38 16.50
CA TRP A 21 -0.33 -3.75 16.00
C TRP A 21 -1.09 -4.77 16.85
N TYR A 22 -1.00 -4.67 18.18
CA TYR A 22 -1.77 -5.54 19.08
C TYR A 22 -3.28 -5.44 18.84
N LYS A 23 -3.81 -4.22 18.62
CA LYS A 23 -5.23 -4.03 18.27
C LYS A 23 -5.58 -4.70 16.94
N LYS A 24 -4.77 -4.51 15.91
CA LYS A 24 -4.94 -5.13 14.57
C LYS A 24 -5.01 -6.65 14.68
N PHE A 25 -4.02 -7.26 15.34
CA PHE A 25 -3.96 -8.70 15.56
C PHE A 25 -5.14 -9.23 16.39
N ARG A 26 -5.59 -8.49 17.40
CA ARG A 26 -6.79 -8.84 18.20
C ARG A 26 -8.08 -8.83 17.38
N GLN A 27 -8.12 -8.11 16.26
CA GLN A 27 -9.25 -8.07 15.34
C GLN A 27 -9.20 -9.19 14.29
N GLY A 28 -8.15 -10.05 14.32
CA GLY A 28 -7.98 -11.17 13.40
C GLY A 28 -7.20 -10.82 12.13
N ASP A 29 -6.87 -9.55 11.91
CA ASP A 29 -5.99 -9.14 10.83
C ASP A 29 -4.54 -9.33 11.25
N ILE A 30 -3.92 -10.39 10.72
CA ILE A 30 -2.51 -10.75 10.94
C ILE A 30 -1.59 -10.30 9.80
N SER A 31 -2.10 -9.54 8.84
CA SER A 31 -1.29 -9.06 7.71
C SER A 31 -0.19 -8.12 8.20
N LEU A 32 1.04 -8.41 7.80
CA LEU A 32 2.21 -7.56 8.06
C LEU A 32 2.39 -6.47 7.00
N GLU A 33 1.62 -6.53 5.91
CA GLU A 33 1.67 -5.56 4.84
C GLU A 33 1.14 -4.20 5.30
N ASP A 34 1.78 -3.14 4.81
CA ASP A 34 1.28 -1.78 4.93
C ASP A 34 -0.03 -1.67 4.14
N GLU A 35 -1.05 -1.07 4.75
CA GLU A 35 -2.24 -0.68 4.01
C GLU A 35 -1.90 0.37 2.94
N PRO A 36 -2.68 0.45 1.84
CA PRO A 36 -2.52 1.50 0.86
C PRO A 36 -2.47 2.87 1.53
N ARG A 37 -1.35 3.57 1.36
CA ARG A 37 -1.17 4.90 1.96
C ARG A 37 -2.10 5.86 1.24
N ALA A 38 -2.99 6.50 1.99
CA ALA A 38 -3.80 7.60 1.46
C ALA A 38 -2.86 8.71 0.96
N GLY A 39 -3.09 9.20 -0.26
CA GLY A 39 -2.24 10.21 -0.89
C GLY A 39 -2.07 9.98 -2.38
N ARG A 40 -0.81 9.90 -2.83
CA ARG A 40 -0.45 9.78 -4.26
C ARG A 40 -1.23 8.61 -4.90
N PRO A 41 -1.89 8.82 -6.05
CA PRO A 41 -2.53 7.75 -6.80
C PRO A 41 -1.55 6.60 -7.05
N GLN A 42 -2.04 5.36 -6.98
CA GLN A 42 -1.22 4.19 -7.30
C GLN A 42 -0.60 4.37 -8.69
N LYS A 43 0.69 4.04 -8.80
CA LYS A 43 1.36 4.04 -10.09
C LYS A 43 0.72 2.95 -10.94
N ILE A 44 0.17 3.35 -12.07
CA ILE A 44 -0.37 2.42 -13.07
C ILE A 44 0.81 1.63 -13.63
N GLU A 45 0.65 0.32 -13.75
CA GLU A 45 1.63 -0.53 -14.42
C GLU A 45 1.73 -0.12 -15.89
N THR A 46 2.94 0.17 -16.34
CA THR A 46 3.20 0.65 -17.70
C THR A 46 2.74 -0.36 -18.75
N ASP A 47 2.78 -1.66 -18.44
CA ASP A 47 2.33 -2.73 -19.34
C ASP A 47 0.83 -2.67 -19.63
N LYS A 48 0.02 -2.26 -18.64
CA LYS A 48 -1.44 -2.08 -18.81
C LYS A 48 -1.74 -0.92 -19.75
N LEU A 49 -1.03 0.19 -19.57
CA LEU A 49 -1.11 1.35 -20.47
C LEU A 49 -0.66 0.98 -21.88
N GLN A 50 0.45 0.25 -22.01
CA GLN A 50 0.98 -0.17 -23.30
C GLN A 50 -0.02 -1.06 -24.05
N THR A 51 -0.64 -2.02 -23.36
CA THR A 51 -1.65 -2.90 -23.95
C THR A 51 -2.85 -2.13 -24.51
N LEU A 52 -3.31 -1.08 -23.81
CA LEU A 52 -4.42 -0.24 -24.28
C LEU A 52 -4.04 0.57 -25.53
N LEU A 53 -2.83 1.13 -25.54
CA LEU A 53 -2.30 1.86 -26.68
C LEU A 53 -2.05 0.97 -27.91
N ASP A 54 -1.64 -0.29 -27.69
CA ASP A 54 -1.44 -1.26 -28.77
C ASP A 54 -2.78 -1.66 -29.41
N ILE A 55 -3.88 -1.67 -28.65
CA ILE A 55 -5.24 -1.89 -29.17
C ILE A 55 -5.74 -0.67 -29.95
N ASN A 56 -5.56 0.53 -29.39
CA ASN A 56 -5.95 1.77 -30.04
C ASN A 56 -5.07 2.94 -29.59
N PHE A 57 -4.13 3.32 -30.46
CA PHE A 57 -3.18 4.41 -30.18
C PHE A 57 -3.83 5.80 -30.17
N ALA A 58 -5.04 5.95 -30.72
CA ALA A 58 -5.75 7.22 -30.84
C ALA A 58 -6.63 7.56 -29.62
N GLN A 59 -6.53 6.77 -28.54
CA GLN A 59 -7.26 7.03 -27.30
C GLN A 59 -6.79 8.31 -26.62
N THR A 60 -7.74 9.04 -26.05
CA THR A 60 -7.46 10.23 -25.24
C THR A 60 -7.10 9.84 -23.81
N GLU A 61 -6.39 10.73 -23.10
CA GLU A 61 -6.04 10.52 -21.69
C GLU A 61 -7.29 10.28 -20.82
N LYS A 62 -8.41 10.94 -21.15
CA LYS A 62 -9.68 10.76 -20.43
C LYS A 62 -10.26 9.36 -20.61
N GLU A 63 -10.26 8.84 -21.83
CA GLU A 63 -10.74 7.48 -22.12
C GLU A 63 -9.85 6.43 -21.43
N LEU A 64 -8.54 6.65 -21.41
CA LEU A 64 -7.60 5.80 -20.68
C LEU A 64 -7.87 5.80 -19.17
N ALA A 65 -8.15 6.96 -18.58
CA ALA A 65 -8.50 7.06 -17.15
C ALA A 65 -9.80 6.33 -16.83
N GLU A 66 -10.83 6.48 -17.66
CA GLU A 66 -12.11 5.76 -17.52
C GLU A 66 -11.92 4.23 -17.61
N LEU A 67 -11.12 3.76 -18.57
CA LEU A 67 -10.81 2.33 -18.77
C LEU A 67 -10.00 1.72 -17.62
N LEU A 68 -9.10 2.50 -17.03
CA LEU A 68 -8.22 2.06 -15.95
C LEU A 68 -8.82 2.29 -14.56
N HIS A 69 -10.02 2.87 -14.48
CA HIS A 69 -10.75 3.17 -13.25
C HIS A 69 -9.95 4.02 -12.24
N ILE A 70 -9.39 5.11 -12.74
CA ILE A 70 -8.51 6.05 -12.02
C ILE A 70 -8.95 7.49 -12.19
#